data_AF-A0A1Q9C1H6-F1
#
_entry.id   AF-A0A1Q9C1H6-F1
#
_cell.length_a   1.000
_cell.length_b   1.000
_cell.length_c   1.000
_cell.angle_alpha   90.00
_cell.angle_beta   90.00
_cell.angle_gamma   90.00
#
_symmetry.space_group_name_H-M   'P 1'
#
loop_
_entity.id
_entity.type
_entity.pdbx_description
1 polymer ?
#
loop_
_entity_poly.entity_id
_entity_poly.type
_entity_poly.pdbx_seq_one_letter_code
_entity_poly.pdbx_strand_id
1 'polypeptide(L)'
;MTYLPVQGHVEAEPQEQQSPKLSVARLDIDVRLFLDSNCFDPYDELLLLDDGCYANLYTNATKAFKVRIVGFVEPFKYDIQDYTDACHTIFSPKRTLESGKCERFIGGYWAEITNRLRSSTCVVL
;
A
#
# COMPACT_ATOMS: atom_id res chain seq x y z
N MET A 1 -49.67 -47.26 -22.66
CA MET A 1 -48.58 -47.08 -21.69
C MET A 1 -47.95 -45.73 -21.98
N THR A 2 -48.17 -44.78 -21.07
CA THR A 2 -47.82 -43.36 -21.23
C THR A 2 -46.54 -43.11 -20.44
N TYR A 3 -45.48 -42.61 -21.08
CA TYR A 3 -44.22 -42.27 -20.42
C TYR A 3 -44.20 -40.76 -20.10
N LEU A 4 -44.03 -40.43 -18.81
CA LEU A 4 -43.73 -39.09 -18.33
C LEU A 4 -42.20 -38.89 -18.30
N PRO A 5 -41.65 -37.74 -18.74
CA PRO A 5 -40.26 -37.41 -18.48
C PRO A 5 -40.08 -36.84 -17.07
N VAL A 6 -39.08 -37.37 -16.35
CA VAL A 6 -38.63 -36.92 -15.03
C VAL A 6 -37.85 -35.60 -15.19
N GLN A 7 -38.28 -34.56 -14.50
CA GLN A 7 -37.58 -33.28 -14.43
C GLN A 7 -36.29 -33.45 -13.62
N GLY A 8 -35.14 -33.33 -14.30
CA GLY A 8 -33.84 -33.20 -13.63
C GLY A 8 -33.74 -31.82 -12.99
N HIS A 9 -33.70 -31.79 -11.66
CA HIS A 9 -33.29 -30.62 -10.91
C HIS A 9 -31.79 -30.38 -11.17
N VAL A 10 -31.47 -29.28 -11.84
CA VAL A 10 -30.10 -28.73 -11.88
C VAL A 10 -29.93 -27.94 -10.59
N GLU A 11 -29.29 -28.55 -9.60
CA GLU A 11 -28.81 -27.83 -8.42
C GLU A 11 -27.76 -26.82 -8.90
N ALA A 12 -28.08 -25.53 -8.73
CA ALA A 12 -27.14 -24.45 -9.01
C ALA A 12 -25.97 -24.56 -8.03
N GLU A 13 -24.76 -24.74 -8.56
CA GLU A 13 -23.53 -24.63 -7.78
C GLU A 13 -23.48 -23.24 -7.11
N PRO A 14 -23.13 -23.16 -5.81
CA PRO A 14 -22.92 -21.88 -5.15
C PRO A 14 -21.79 -21.16 -5.87
N GLN A 15 -22.10 -20.03 -6.50
CA GLN A 15 -21.08 -19.09 -6.97
C GLN A 15 -20.36 -18.59 -5.73
N GLU A 16 -19.16 -19.13 -5.47
CA GLU A 16 -18.19 -18.54 -4.57
C GLU A 16 -17.97 -17.11 -5.07
N GLN A 17 -18.63 -16.16 -4.40
CA GLN A 17 -18.49 -14.74 -4.67
C GLN A 17 -17.08 -14.36 -4.23
N GLN A 18 -16.13 -14.61 -5.14
CA GLN A 18 -14.73 -14.37 -4.93
C GLN A 18 -14.56 -12.86 -4.79
N SER A 19 -14.47 -12.42 -3.52
CA SER A 19 -14.05 -11.08 -3.16
C SER A 19 -12.83 -10.75 -4.04
N PRO A 20 -12.85 -9.63 -4.79
CA PRO A 20 -11.77 -9.34 -5.73
C PRO A 20 -10.48 -9.32 -4.91
N LYS A 21 -9.62 -10.34 -5.11
CA LYS A 21 -8.30 -10.40 -4.48
C LYS A 21 -7.61 -9.09 -4.85
N LEU A 22 -7.57 -8.16 -3.92
CA LEU A 22 -6.94 -6.87 -4.09
C LEU A 22 -5.44 -7.14 -4.28
N SER A 23 -5.02 -7.27 -5.54
CA SER A 23 -3.64 -7.50 -5.87
C SER A 23 -2.87 -6.21 -5.61
N VAL A 24 -1.74 -6.31 -4.90
CA VAL A 24 -0.78 -5.21 -4.67
C VAL A 24 -0.50 -4.38 -5.93
N ALA A 25 -0.46 -5.03 -7.10
CA ALA A 25 -0.24 -4.39 -8.40
C ALA A 25 -1.26 -3.28 -8.77
N ARG A 26 -2.38 -3.19 -8.05
CA ARG A 26 -3.44 -2.18 -8.24
C ARG A 26 -3.45 -1.09 -7.18
N LEU A 27 -2.51 -1.11 -6.23
CA LEU A 27 -2.43 -0.12 -5.16
C LEU A 27 -1.17 0.73 -5.31
N ASP A 28 -1.37 2.03 -5.19
CA ASP A 28 -0.31 2.99 -4.87
C ASP A 28 -0.39 3.30 -3.37
N ILE A 29 0.76 3.60 -2.77
CA ILE A 29 0.88 4.00 -1.38
C ILE A 29 0.97 5.52 -1.36
N ASP A 30 -0.06 6.17 -0.85
CA ASP A 30 -0.14 7.62 -0.69
C ASP A 30 0.42 8.00 0.69
N VAL A 31 1.44 8.85 0.71
CA VAL A 31 2.14 9.26 1.92
C VAL A 31 2.11 10.77 2.03
N ARG A 32 1.46 11.28 3.08
CA ARG A 32 1.47 12.71 3.40
C ARG A 32 2.52 12.94 4.46
N LEU A 33 3.53 13.74 4.16
CA LEU A 33 4.65 14.05 5.04
C LEU A 33 4.39 15.32 5.85
N PHE A 34 4.84 15.30 7.10
CA PHE A 34 4.67 16.39 8.06
C PHE A 34 5.98 16.65 8.82
N LEU A 35 6.14 17.90 9.28
CA LEU A 35 7.30 18.32 10.08
C LEU A 35 7.14 18.05 11.58
N ASP A 36 5.90 17.84 12.05
CA ASP A 36 5.58 17.69 13.46
C ASP A 36 4.88 16.36 13.76
N SER A 37 4.92 15.96 15.04
CA SER A 37 4.38 14.67 15.50
C SER A 37 2.86 14.61 15.59
N ASN A 38 2.16 15.73 15.42
CA ASN A 38 0.70 15.76 15.38
C ASN A 38 0.17 15.83 13.94
N CYS A 39 1.05 15.86 12.94
CA CYS A 39 0.71 15.98 11.53
C CYS A 39 -0.15 17.22 11.20
N PHE A 40 0.24 18.39 11.73
CA PHE A 40 -0.44 19.67 11.46
C PHE A 40 0.33 20.57 10.49
N ASP A 41 1.64 20.39 10.37
CA ASP A 41 2.52 21.15 9.48
C ASP A 41 2.89 20.31 8.24
N PRO A 42 2.09 20.38 7.15
CA PRO A 42 2.32 19.57 5.96
C PRO A 42 3.59 20.01 5.25
N TYR A 43 4.39 19.03 4.84
CA TYR A 43 5.65 19.25 4.14
C TYR A 43 5.56 18.88 2.65
N ASP A 44 5.14 17.65 2.36
CA ASP A 44 5.13 17.11 1.00
C ASP A 44 4.15 15.93 0.89
N GLU A 45 3.80 15.55 -0.34
CA GLU A 45 2.95 14.38 -0.63
C GLU A 45 3.69 13.46 -1.60
N LEU A 46 3.81 12.18 -1.24
CA LEU A 46 4.52 11.18 -2.04
C LEU A 46 3.54 10.09 -2.49
N LEU A 47 3.60 9.79 -3.79
CA LEU A 47 2.93 8.61 -4.35
C LEU A 47 3.97 7.53 -4.61
N LEU A 48 3.90 6.45 -3.83
CA LEU A 48 4.88 5.37 -3.83
C LEU A 48 4.29 4.08 -4.39
N LEU A 49 5.16 3.23 -4.90
CA LEU A 49 4.86 1.88 -5.36
C LEU A 49 5.27 0.89 -4.27
N ASP A 50 4.57 -0.24 -4.19
CA ASP A 50 4.97 -1.34 -3.33
C ASP A 50 6.39 -1.83 -3.66
N ASP A 51 7.20 -2.00 -2.62
CA ASP A 51 8.59 -2.46 -2.66
C ASP A 51 9.54 -1.56 -3.47
N GLY A 52 9.12 -0.33 -3.79
CA GLY A 52 9.94 0.68 -4.45
C GLY A 52 11.08 1.21 -3.57
N CYS A 53 12.24 1.45 -4.17
CA CYS A 53 13.37 2.15 -3.51
C CYS A 53 13.30 3.64 -3.80
N TYR A 54 13.26 4.44 -2.75
CA TYR A 54 13.22 5.90 -2.82
C TYR A 54 14.45 6.44 -2.11
N ALA A 55 15.23 7.27 -2.79
CA ALA A 55 16.39 7.95 -2.22
C ALA A 55 16.32 9.43 -2.58
N ASN A 56 16.33 10.30 -1.57
CA ASN A 56 16.28 11.73 -1.77
C ASN A 56 17.06 12.47 -0.68
N LEU A 57 17.33 13.76 -0.90
CA LEU A 57 17.94 14.63 0.08
C LEU A 57 16.86 15.18 1.03
N TYR A 58 16.93 14.76 2.28
CA TYR A 58 16.01 15.18 3.33
C TYR A 58 16.80 15.93 4.42
N THR A 59 16.51 17.22 4.59
CA THR A 59 17.13 18.04 5.66
C THR A 59 18.67 17.92 5.70
N ASN A 60 19.31 18.09 4.53
CA ASN A 60 20.77 18.04 4.31
C ASN A 60 21.45 16.67 4.44
N ALA A 61 20.70 15.57 4.56
CA ALA A 61 21.24 14.22 4.48
C ALA A 61 20.51 13.42 3.40
N THR A 62 21.26 12.64 2.62
CA THR A 62 20.64 11.64 1.76
C THR A 62 20.03 10.57 2.64
N LYS A 63 18.73 10.34 2.48
CA LYS A 63 18.05 9.21 3.12
C LYS A 63 17.40 8.40 2.03
N ALA A 64 17.50 7.08 2.16
CA ALA A 64 16.77 6.18 1.31
C ALA A 64 15.91 5.23 2.14
N PHE A 65 14.80 4.82 1.55
CA PHE A 65 13.84 3.96 2.19
C PHE A 65 13.11 3.10 1.16
N LYS A 66 12.61 1.95 1.63
CA LYS A 66 11.62 1.13 0.93
C LYS A 66 10.35 1.07 1.76
N VAL A 67 9.21 1.03 1.08
CA VAL A 67 7.90 0.81 1.69
C VAL A 67 7.26 -0.43 1.06
N ARG A 68 6.68 -1.31 1.86
CA ARG A 68 6.00 -2.51 1.39
C ARG A 68 4.68 -2.73 2.11
N ILE A 69 3.61 -3.01 1.37
CA ILE A 69 2.32 -3.40 1.92
C ILE A 69 2.42 -4.83 2.44
N VAL A 70 2.16 -5.01 3.74
CA VAL A 70 2.22 -6.32 4.41
C VAL A 70 0.89 -6.76 5.02
N GLY A 71 -0.04 -5.83 5.22
CA GLY A 71 -1.40 -6.12 5.66
C GLY A 71 -2.43 -5.58 4.68
N PHE A 72 -3.27 -6.45 4.13
CA PHE A 72 -4.33 -6.12 3.15
C PHE A 72 -5.73 -6.03 3.76
N VAL A 73 -5.83 -6.27 5.07
CA VAL A 73 -7.07 -6.15 5.84
C VAL A 73 -6.97 -4.86 6.65
N GLU A 74 -8.04 -4.07 6.67
CA GLU A 74 -8.06 -2.80 7.39
C GLU A 74 -7.83 -2.98 8.91
N PRO A 75 -7.01 -2.12 9.55
CA PRO A 75 -6.18 -1.10 8.91
C PRO A 75 -5.02 -1.73 8.14
N PHE A 76 -4.78 -1.25 6.91
CA PHE A 76 -3.64 -1.70 6.10
C PHE A 76 -2.33 -1.48 6.86
N LYS A 77 -1.35 -2.34 6.61
CA LYS A 77 -0.04 -2.30 7.28
C LYS A 77 1.08 -2.17 6.26
N TYR A 78 2.06 -1.33 6.59
CA TYR A 78 3.18 -1.01 5.73
C TYR A 78 4.49 -1.19 6.46
N ASP A 79 5.38 -2.01 5.90
CA ASP A 79 6.75 -2.10 6.37
C ASP A 79 7.60 -1.02 5.73
N ILE A 80 8.36 -0.30 6.55
CA ILE A 80 9.35 0.68 6.12
C ILE A 80 10.73 0.18 6.51
N GLN A 81 11.66 0.28 5.57
CA GLN A 81 13.06 -0.07 5.77
C GLN A 81 13.93 1.11 5.36
N ASP A 82 14.69 1.67 6.32
CA ASP A 82 15.63 2.76 6.05
C ASP A 82 17.00 2.21 5.60
N TYR A 83 17.67 2.96 4.72
CA TYR A 83 18.98 2.66 4.18
C TYR A 83 19.89 3.90 4.21
N THR A 84 21.20 3.69 4.28
CA THR A 84 22.21 4.77 4.25
C THR A 84 22.60 5.21 2.84
N ASP A 85 22.37 4.36 1.84
CA ASP A 85 22.66 4.58 0.42
C ASP A 85 21.42 4.24 -0.43
N ALA A 86 21.54 4.07 -1.75
CA ALA A 86 20.42 3.76 -2.66
C ALA A 86 19.80 2.36 -2.45
N CYS A 87 19.30 2.08 -1.25
CA CYS A 87 18.68 0.84 -0.79
C CYS A 87 19.56 -0.43 -0.82
N HIS A 88 20.88 -0.30 -0.62
CA HIS A 88 21.80 -1.43 -0.51
C HIS A 88 22.19 -1.72 0.94
N THR A 89 22.50 -0.67 1.71
CA THR A 89 22.98 -0.80 3.09
C THR A 89 21.88 -0.45 4.10
N ILE A 90 21.39 -1.46 4.82
CA ILE A 90 20.35 -1.31 5.84
C ILE A 90 20.84 -0.40 6.97
N PHE A 91 20.07 0.64 7.30
CA PHE A 91 20.39 1.58 8.36
C PHE A 91 19.73 1.24 9.70
N SER A 92 18.45 0.88 9.66
CA SER A 92 17.63 0.63 10.85
C SER A 92 16.89 -0.71 10.73
N PRO A 93 16.37 -1.30 11.81
CA PRO A 93 15.41 -2.39 11.69
C PRO A 93 14.15 -1.90 10.98
N LYS A 94 13.57 -2.78 10.19
CA LYS A 94 12.25 -2.59 9.58
C LYS A 94 11.19 -2.25 10.63
N ARG A 95 10.31 -1.30 10.32
CA ARG A 95 9.19 -0.88 11.18
C ARG A 95 7.88 -1.05 10.42
N THR A 96 6.83 -1.44 11.13
CA THR A 96 5.49 -1.55 10.55
C THR A 96 4.64 -0.36 11.00
N LEU A 97 4.11 0.38 10.05
CA LEU A 97 3.16 1.47 10.28
C LEU A 97 1.74 1.02 9.90
N GLU A 98 0.74 1.62 10.52
CA GLU A 98 -0.67 1.36 10.24
C GLU A 98 -1.30 2.50 9.44
N SER A 99 -2.21 2.14 8.55
CA SER A 99 -2.87 3.12 7.68
C SER A 99 -3.65 4.17 8.47
N GLY A 100 -3.55 5.43 8.05
CA GLY A 100 -4.30 6.56 8.61
C GLY A 100 -3.83 7.04 9.97
N LYS A 101 -2.69 6.54 10.48
CA LYS A 101 -2.06 7.07 11.70
C LYS A 101 -0.91 8.01 11.36
N CYS A 102 -0.80 9.09 12.13
CA CYS A 102 0.37 9.96 12.13
C CYS A 102 1.52 9.27 12.87
N GLU A 103 2.48 8.74 12.14
CA GLU A 103 3.60 7.98 12.70
C GLU A 103 4.94 8.49 12.16
N ARG A 104 6.01 8.21 12.90
CA ARG A 104 7.36 8.59 12.46
C ARG A 104 7.72 7.84 11.18
N PHE A 105 8.02 8.56 10.12
CA PHE A 105 8.30 8.00 8.80
C PHE A 105 9.80 7.85 8.57
N ILE A 106 10.47 8.83 7.97
CA ILE A 106 11.92 8.81 7.76
C ILE A 106 12.61 9.99 8.44
N GLY A 107 13.77 9.75 9.05
CA GLY A 107 14.52 10.80 9.73
C GLY A 107 13.69 11.51 10.82
N GLY A 108 13.48 12.81 10.65
CA GLY A 108 12.66 13.65 11.53
C GLY A 108 11.24 13.90 11.04
N TYR A 109 10.84 13.34 9.89
CA TYR A 109 9.53 13.53 9.31
C TYR A 109 8.52 12.53 9.88
N TRP A 110 7.27 12.99 9.95
CA TRP A 110 6.10 12.19 10.30
C TRP A 110 5.27 11.98 9.05
N ALA A 111 4.49 10.91 9.02
CA ALA A 111 3.61 10.66 7.89
C ALA A 111 2.28 10.03 8.29
N GLU A 112 1.27 10.34 7.49
CA GLU A 112 0.06 9.53 7.37
C GLU A 112 0.16 8.72 6.07
N ILE A 113 -0.02 7.40 6.18
CA ILE A 113 0.05 6.50 5.03
C ILE A 113 -1.33 5.94 4.72
N THR A 114 -1.75 6.01 3.47
CA THR A 114 -2.99 5.41 2.97
C THR A 114 -2.76 4.70 1.64
N ASN A 115 -3.75 3.93 1.21
CA ASN A 115 -3.73 3.32 -0.12
C ASN A 115 -4.59 4.11 -1.08
N ARG A 116 -4.11 4.24 -2.30
CA ARG A 116 -4.87 4.77 -3.43
C ARG A 116 -4.98 3.69 -4.51
N LEU A 117 -6.16 3.55 -5.10
CA LEU A 117 -6.33 2.70 -6.28
C LEU A 117 -5.52 3.30 -7.43
N ARG A 118 -4.59 2.50 -7.97
CA ARG A 118 -3.80 2.88 -9.14
C ARG A 118 -4.74 3.04 -10.32
N SER A 119 -4.79 4.26 -10.87
CA SER A 119 -5.59 4.55 -12.06
C SER A 119 -5.01 3.81 -13.27
N SER A 120 -5.84 3.04 -13.98
CA SER A 120 -5.46 2.40 -15.25
C SER A 120 -5.68 3.31 -16.47
N THR A 121 -6.06 4.58 -16.25
CA THR A 121 -6.48 5.50 -17.31
C THR A 121 -5.31 6.24 -17.96
N CYS A 122 -4.32 5.50 -18.47
CA CYS A 122 -3.47 6.00 -19.54
C CYS A 122 -4.00 5.44 -20.86
N VAL A 123 -5.05 6.05 -21.41
CA VAL A 123 -5.36 5.90 -22.84
C VAL A 123 -4.39 6.82 -23.57
N VAL A 124 -3.42 6.23 -24.25
CA VAL A 124 -2.59 6.95 -25.23
C VAL A 124 -3.56 7.50 -26.27
N LEU A 125 -3.70 8.83 -26.32
CA LEU A 125 -4.39 9.54 -27.41
C LEU A 125 -3.47 9.64 -28.62
#